data_AF-A0AA35MH27-F1
#
_entry.id   AF-A0AA35MH27-F1
#
_cell.length_a   1.000
_cell.length_b   1.000
_cell.length_c   1.000
_cell.angle_alpha   90.00
_cell.angle_beta   90.00
_cell.angle_gamma   90.00
#
_symmetry.space_group_name_H-M   'P 1'
#
loop_
_entity.id
_entity.type
_entity.pdbx_description
1 polymer ?
#
loop_
_entity_poly.entity_id
_entity_poly.type
_entity_poly.pdbx_seq_one_letter_code
_entity_poly.pdbx_strand_id
1 'polypeptide(L)'
;MLRQSLVGSLFVGLSCQMPFQYTGPLRFKSDGTFQLSIFEDLHFGENAWDQWGPQQDINSVQVLNKVLDFDTPDLVVLNGDLITGENTYLENSTDYIDMIVGPMVERGLSWASTYGNHDYQVNVTGKTILEREKRWPNARTTQMVFAPDAGVSNYYLPVYGANCTYYERCAPELLLWFFDSRGGFRYQEWNEDGSPIGHPNWVDTSVVDWFSQTNAKLVHKYGRMIPSLAFTHIPSYASLALQAGPGVDANRQPGINDDYPLAPQAQGWCSDGRNDGSCSYGGQDIPFMKAISETPGLMALFSGHDHGATWCYKWDTLVPGMTVQGNGINLCFGQHSGYGGYGNWIRGARQVLVSREMLQDLAVDTWIQLESGDTVGSVTLNTTYNQDSYPATPNDKTYCPTCNYTVITPQPGTKRSHSSDLG
;
A
#
# COMPACT_ATOMS: atom_id res chain seq x y z
N MET A 1 -7.43 -70.02 3.16
CA MET A 1 -6.40 -69.05 3.58
C MET A 1 -6.57 -67.80 2.74
N LEU A 2 -6.43 -66.64 3.38
CA LEU A 2 -6.51 -65.27 2.86
C LEU A 2 -7.90 -64.69 2.53
N ARG A 3 -8.39 -63.94 3.53
CA ARG A 3 -9.17 -62.71 3.40
C ARG A 3 -8.45 -61.73 2.45
N GLN A 4 -9.21 -61.05 1.60
CA GLN A 4 -8.85 -59.72 1.13
C GLN A 4 -10.01 -58.79 1.41
N SER A 5 -9.78 -57.87 2.35
CA SER A 5 -10.64 -56.73 2.61
C SER A 5 -10.32 -55.65 1.57
N LEU A 6 -11.29 -55.29 0.72
CA LEU A 6 -11.27 -53.99 0.04
C LEU A 6 -11.92 -52.98 0.98
N VAL A 7 -11.11 -52.10 1.57
CA VAL A 7 -11.59 -50.84 2.15
C VAL A 7 -11.38 -49.79 1.07
N GLY A 8 -12.44 -49.48 0.33
CA GLY A 8 -12.48 -48.30 -0.53
C GLY A 8 -12.85 -47.09 0.32
N SER A 9 -11.87 -46.25 0.64
CA SER A 9 -12.10 -44.93 1.24
C SER A 9 -12.67 -44.00 0.17
N LEU A 10 -13.99 -43.75 0.19
CA LEU A 10 -14.59 -42.59 -0.45
C LEU A 10 -14.37 -41.38 0.46
N PHE A 11 -13.28 -40.65 0.25
CA PHE A 11 -13.22 -39.25 0.67
C PHE A 11 -14.05 -38.43 -0.33
N VAL A 12 -15.32 -38.24 0.00
CA VAL A 12 -16.13 -37.19 -0.62
C VAL A 12 -15.58 -35.88 -0.07
N GLY A 13 -14.80 -35.16 -0.87
CA GLY A 13 -14.41 -33.80 -0.58
C GLY A 13 -15.68 -32.93 -0.55
N LEU A 14 -16.17 -32.62 0.65
CA LEU A 14 -17.05 -31.47 0.83
C LEU A 14 -16.21 -30.22 0.55
N SER A 15 -16.29 -29.72 -0.67
CA SER A 15 -15.97 -28.32 -0.94
C SER A 15 -16.98 -27.49 -0.14
N CYS A 16 -16.58 -27.03 1.04
CA CYS A 16 -17.31 -26.03 1.79
C CYS A 16 -17.22 -24.72 0.99
N GLN A 17 -18.14 -24.54 0.02
CA GLN A 17 -18.38 -23.23 -0.57
C GLN A 17 -18.98 -22.38 0.54
N MET A 18 -18.12 -21.61 1.23
CA MET A 18 -18.57 -20.58 2.16
C MET A 18 -19.55 -19.67 1.39
N PRO A 19 -20.78 -19.46 1.87
CA PRO A 19 -21.76 -18.64 1.17
C PRO A 19 -21.18 -17.24 0.96
N PHE A 20 -21.37 -16.71 -0.25
CA PHE A 20 -20.99 -15.35 -0.64
C PHE A 20 -21.47 -14.34 0.41
N GLN A 21 -20.57 -13.89 1.28
CA GLN A 21 -20.92 -12.96 2.35
C GLN A 21 -20.88 -11.56 1.72
N TYR A 22 -22.04 -11.00 1.43
CA TYR A 22 -22.14 -9.64 0.91
C TYR A 22 -21.47 -8.69 1.90
N THR A 23 -20.32 -8.12 1.51
CA THR A 23 -19.67 -7.09 2.31
C THR A 23 -20.49 -5.82 2.17
N GLY A 24 -21.34 -5.55 3.17
CA GLY A 24 -22.13 -4.32 3.24
C GLY A 24 -21.26 -3.06 3.21
N PRO A 25 -21.86 -1.86 3.23
CA PRO A 25 -21.10 -0.62 3.29
C PRO A 25 -20.16 -0.62 4.51
N LEU A 26 -18.97 -0.01 4.35
CA LEU A 26 -18.07 0.21 5.47
C LEU A 26 -18.75 1.14 6.47
N ARG A 27 -18.63 0.82 7.76
CA ARG A 27 -19.26 1.61 8.82
C ARG A 27 -18.46 1.54 10.10
N PHE A 28 -18.56 2.60 10.89
CA PHE A 28 -18.13 2.58 12.28
C PHE A 28 -18.86 1.46 13.04
N LYS A 29 -18.14 0.81 13.96
CA LYS A 29 -18.70 -0.10 14.96
C LYS A 29 -19.65 0.66 15.90
N SER A 30 -20.44 -0.07 16.67
CA SER A 30 -21.40 0.50 17.62
C SER A 30 -20.75 1.35 18.72
N ASP A 31 -19.48 1.10 19.02
CA ASP A 31 -18.66 1.90 19.95
C ASP A 31 -18.13 3.20 19.32
N GLY A 32 -18.37 3.42 18.02
CA GLY A 32 -17.92 4.59 17.29
C GLY A 32 -16.49 4.50 16.77
N THR A 33 -15.89 3.30 16.72
CA THR A 33 -14.54 3.09 16.18
C THR A 33 -14.55 2.45 14.80
N PHE A 34 -13.50 2.70 14.02
CA PHE A 34 -13.22 2.06 12.74
C PHE A 34 -11.71 1.87 12.59
N GLN A 35 -11.27 0.62 12.44
CA GLN A 35 -9.84 0.25 12.39
C GLN A 35 -9.44 -0.19 10.98
N LEU A 36 -8.25 0.25 10.57
CA LEU A 36 -7.57 -0.15 9.35
C LEU A 36 -6.27 -0.87 9.70
N SER A 37 -5.94 -1.93 8.94
CA SER A 37 -4.60 -2.52 8.92
C SER A 37 -4.01 -2.34 7.53
N ILE A 38 -2.89 -1.63 7.43
CA ILE A 38 -2.21 -1.28 6.18
C ILE A 38 -1.01 -2.20 6.00
N PHE A 39 -1.08 -3.08 5.02
CA PHE A 39 0.04 -3.88 4.54
C PHE A 39 0.53 -3.34 3.21
N GLU A 40 1.84 -3.41 2.99
CA GLU A 40 2.52 -2.86 1.82
C GLU A 40 3.87 -3.54 1.62
N ASP A 41 4.42 -3.43 0.41
CA ASP A 41 5.73 -3.99 0.07
C ASP A 41 5.77 -5.50 0.41
N LEU A 42 4.73 -6.21 -0.02
CA LEU A 42 4.58 -7.65 0.23
C LEU A 42 5.50 -8.47 -0.68
N HIS A 43 5.71 -7.98 -1.91
CA HIS A 43 6.65 -8.53 -2.89
C HIS A 43 6.51 -10.05 -3.10
N PHE A 44 5.28 -10.52 -3.33
CA PHE A 44 5.07 -11.93 -3.63
C PHE A 44 5.64 -12.28 -5.01
N GLY A 45 6.14 -13.50 -5.14
CA GLY A 45 6.60 -14.04 -6.42
C GLY A 45 8.00 -13.61 -6.84
N GLU A 46 8.82 -13.14 -5.90
CA GLU A 46 10.26 -13.05 -6.11
C GLU A 46 10.85 -14.43 -6.41
N ASN A 47 11.75 -14.47 -7.38
CA ASN A 47 12.47 -15.65 -7.84
C ASN A 47 11.61 -16.91 -7.91
N ALA A 48 10.45 -16.80 -8.58
CA ALA A 48 9.38 -17.80 -8.63
C ALA A 48 9.79 -19.21 -9.12
N TRP A 49 11.00 -19.35 -9.65
CA TRP A 49 11.55 -20.59 -10.22
C TRP A 49 12.60 -21.28 -9.34
N ASP A 50 12.98 -20.69 -8.21
CA ASP A 50 13.86 -21.29 -7.22
C ASP A 50 13.10 -21.57 -5.92
N GLN A 51 13.70 -22.30 -4.99
CA GLN A 51 13.04 -22.69 -3.74
C GLN A 51 12.89 -21.54 -2.74
N TRP A 52 13.80 -20.56 -2.74
CA TRP A 52 13.77 -19.53 -1.71
C TRP A 52 12.65 -18.51 -1.91
N GLY A 53 12.25 -18.23 -3.15
CA GLY A 53 11.17 -17.29 -3.49
C GLY A 53 9.83 -17.70 -2.87
N PRO A 54 9.29 -18.88 -3.24
CA PRO A 54 8.09 -19.44 -2.63
C PRO A 54 8.14 -19.55 -1.10
N GLN A 55 9.34 -19.73 -0.53
CA GLN A 55 9.52 -19.80 0.92
C GLN A 55 9.36 -18.43 1.59
N GLN A 56 9.73 -17.33 0.92
CA GLN A 56 9.41 -15.98 1.38
C GLN A 56 7.90 -15.74 1.32
N ASP A 57 7.23 -16.11 0.23
CA ASP A 57 5.78 -15.96 0.11
C ASP A 57 5.04 -16.66 1.26
N ILE A 58 5.47 -17.87 1.62
CA ILE A 58 4.93 -18.62 2.78
C ILE A 58 5.14 -17.85 4.09
N ASN A 59 6.30 -17.23 4.29
CA ASN A 59 6.58 -16.44 5.50
C ASN A 59 5.79 -15.12 5.51
N SER A 60 5.63 -14.47 4.36
CA SER A 60 4.75 -13.29 4.21
C SER A 60 3.30 -13.63 4.59
N VAL A 61 2.79 -14.80 4.18
CA VAL A 61 1.47 -15.29 4.62
C VAL A 61 1.41 -15.49 6.15
N GLN A 62 2.50 -15.93 6.78
CA GLN A 62 2.55 -16.03 8.25
C GLN A 62 2.49 -14.65 8.92
N VAL A 63 3.16 -13.63 8.37
CA VAL A 63 3.07 -12.25 8.87
C VAL A 63 1.64 -11.74 8.78
N LEU A 64 1.00 -11.87 7.60
CA LEU A 64 -0.40 -11.49 7.39
C LEU A 64 -1.31 -12.15 8.43
N ASN A 65 -1.15 -13.46 8.65
CA ASN A 65 -1.93 -14.18 9.65
C ASN A 65 -1.69 -13.66 11.07
N LYS A 66 -0.43 -13.53 11.50
CA LYS A 66 -0.10 -13.08 12.87
C LYS A 66 -0.65 -11.69 13.15
N VAL A 67 -0.41 -10.73 12.25
CA VAL A 67 -0.89 -9.36 12.42
C VAL A 67 -2.41 -9.33 12.49
N LEU A 68 -3.10 -10.06 11.61
CA LEU A 68 -4.57 -10.17 11.63
C LEU A 68 -5.14 -11.00 12.79
N ASP A 69 -4.30 -11.73 13.53
CA ASP A 69 -4.66 -12.41 14.78
C ASP A 69 -4.48 -11.47 15.99
N PHE A 70 -3.50 -10.56 15.95
CA PHE A 70 -3.30 -9.55 16.99
C PHE A 70 -4.34 -8.43 16.91
N ASP A 71 -4.64 -7.98 15.69
CA ASP A 71 -5.60 -6.92 15.40
C ASP A 71 -6.69 -7.43 14.45
N THR A 72 -7.96 -7.18 14.75
CA THR A 72 -9.09 -7.50 13.86
C THR A 72 -9.64 -6.21 13.24
N PRO A 73 -9.06 -5.75 12.10
CA PRO A 73 -9.46 -4.48 11.48
C PRO A 73 -10.84 -4.57 10.83
N ASP A 74 -11.49 -3.41 10.66
CA ASP A 74 -12.75 -3.30 9.91
C ASP A 74 -12.51 -3.27 8.38
N LEU A 75 -11.30 -2.90 7.95
CA LEU A 75 -10.85 -2.97 6.57
C LEU A 75 -9.32 -3.19 6.52
N VAL A 76 -8.89 -4.12 5.67
CA VAL A 76 -7.47 -4.27 5.32
C VAL A 76 -7.15 -3.38 4.12
N VAL A 77 -6.03 -2.67 4.17
CA VAL A 77 -5.51 -1.89 3.05
C VAL A 77 -4.26 -2.57 2.52
N LEU A 78 -4.20 -2.80 1.21
CA LEU A 78 -3.03 -3.30 0.50
C LEU A 78 -2.42 -2.15 -0.31
N ASN A 79 -1.36 -1.52 0.19
CA ASN A 79 -0.87 -0.22 -0.27
C ASN A 79 0.32 -0.33 -1.26
N GLY A 80 0.18 -1.19 -2.26
CA GLY A 80 1.13 -1.34 -3.37
C GLY A 80 2.29 -2.29 -3.11
N ASP A 81 3.01 -2.59 -4.20
CA ASP A 81 4.05 -3.61 -4.32
C ASP A 81 3.61 -4.95 -3.74
N LEU A 82 2.45 -5.39 -4.23
CA LEU A 82 1.85 -6.67 -3.84
C LEU A 82 2.64 -7.84 -4.43
N ILE A 83 3.03 -7.69 -5.69
CA ILE A 83 3.74 -8.71 -6.48
C ILE A 83 5.03 -8.10 -7.03
N THR A 84 6.14 -8.82 -6.97
CA THR A 84 7.37 -8.46 -7.72
C THR A 84 7.20 -8.89 -9.18
N GLY A 85 6.40 -8.13 -9.93
CA GLY A 85 5.89 -8.53 -11.24
C GLY A 85 6.96 -8.99 -12.23
N GLU A 86 8.08 -8.29 -12.32
CA GLU A 86 9.21 -8.62 -13.19
C GLU A 86 9.89 -9.95 -12.85
N ASN A 87 9.69 -10.46 -11.63
CA ASN A 87 10.31 -11.69 -11.15
C ASN A 87 9.36 -12.90 -11.16
N THR A 88 8.12 -12.71 -11.61
CA THR A 88 7.14 -13.78 -11.82
C THR A 88 7.16 -14.33 -13.25
N TYR A 89 6.35 -15.36 -13.54
CA TYR A 89 6.07 -15.76 -14.92
C TYR A 89 4.86 -15.01 -15.48
N LEU A 90 4.94 -14.63 -16.75
CA LEU A 90 3.89 -13.90 -17.47
C LEU A 90 2.53 -14.60 -17.38
N GLU A 91 2.50 -15.92 -17.45
CA GLU A 91 1.28 -16.71 -17.54
C GLU A 91 0.51 -16.79 -16.22
N ASN A 92 1.17 -16.55 -15.08
CA ASN A 92 0.61 -16.78 -13.76
C ASN A 92 0.95 -15.71 -12.71
N SER A 93 1.50 -14.56 -13.11
CA SER A 93 1.89 -13.50 -12.17
C SER A 93 0.78 -13.12 -11.19
N THR A 94 -0.48 -13.06 -11.64
CA THR A 94 -1.61 -12.71 -10.77
C THR A 94 -2.07 -13.84 -9.84
N ASP A 95 -1.56 -15.07 -9.95
CA ASP A 95 -1.95 -16.15 -9.04
C ASP A 95 -1.52 -15.86 -7.59
N TYR A 96 -0.45 -15.08 -7.38
CA TYR A 96 0.02 -14.66 -6.06
C TYR A 96 -0.98 -13.81 -5.28
N ILE A 97 -1.90 -13.09 -5.95
CA ILE A 97 -2.99 -12.37 -5.27
C ILE A 97 -3.84 -13.32 -4.42
N ASP A 98 -4.04 -14.57 -4.86
CA ASP A 98 -4.85 -15.52 -4.10
C ASP A 98 -4.15 -15.93 -2.78
N MET A 99 -2.82 -15.95 -2.75
CA MET A 99 -2.05 -16.17 -1.53
C MET A 99 -2.14 -14.96 -0.60
N ILE A 100 -2.01 -13.75 -1.15
CA ILE A 100 -2.06 -12.48 -0.40
C ILE A 100 -3.41 -12.30 0.29
N VAL A 101 -4.51 -12.55 -0.43
CA VAL A 101 -5.87 -12.32 0.11
C VAL A 101 -6.42 -13.51 0.89
N GLY A 102 -5.78 -14.69 0.81
CA GLY A 102 -6.18 -15.90 1.53
C GLY A 102 -6.47 -15.66 3.03
N PRO A 103 -5.53 -15.07 3.80
CA PRO A 103 -5.76 -14.74 5.22
C PRO A 103 -6.97 -13.85 5.49
N MET A 104 -7.31 -12.93 4.57
CA MET A 104 -8.47 -12.04 4.69
C MET A 104 -9.77 -12.77 4.36
N VAL A 105 -9.76 -13.58 3.29
CA VAL A 105 -10.90 -14.40 2.86
C VAL A 105 -11.29 -15.39 3.96
N GLU A 106 -10.31 -16.09 4.56
CA GLU A 106 -10.55 -17.05 5.64
C GLU A 106 -11.19 -16.41 6.89
N ARG A 107 -10.86 -15.15 7.17
CA ARG A 107 -11.40 -14.37 8.29
C ARG A 107 -12.69 -13.61 7.94
N GLY A 108 -13.13 -13.64 6.68
CA GLY A 108 -14.28 -12.83 6.23
C GLY A 108 -14.02 -11.32 6.25
N LEU A 109 -12.76 -10.90 6.23
CA LEU A 109 -12.35 -9.49 6.21
C LEU A 109 -12.45 -8.95 4.78
N SER A 110 -12.95 -7.71 4.65
CA SER A 110 -12.87 -6.99 3.37
C SER A 110 -11.53 -6.26 3.24
N TRP A 111 -11.06 -6.09 2.01
CA TRP A 111 -9.85 -5.32 1.72
C TRP A 111 -10.03 -4.35 0.57
N ALA A 112 -9.12 -3.39 0.49
CA ALA A 112 -9.04 -2.40 -0.56
C ALA A 112 -7.57 -2.16 -0.92
N SER A 113 -7.25 -2.08 -2.21
CA SER A 113 -5.87 -2.02 -2.69
C SER A 113 -5.57 -0.72 -3.44
N THR A 114 -4.33 -0.27 -3.40
CA THR A 114 -3.72 0.53 -4.47
C THR A 114 -2.43 -0.16 -4.93
N TYR A 115 -1.88 0.24 -6.07
CA TYR A 115 -0.78 -0.47 -6.72
C TYR A 115 0.51 0.33 -6.74
N GLY A 116 1.62 -0.39 -6.66
CA GLY A 116 2.99 0.14 -6.67
C GLY A 116 3.73 -0.12 -7.98
N ASN A 117 5.00 0.27 -8.02
CA ASN A 117 5.84 0.13 -9.22
C ASN A 117 6.12 -1.34 -9.59
N HIS A 118 6.13 -2.28 -8.65
CA HIS A 118 6.29 -3.70 -8.95
C HIS A 118 4.99 -4.38 -9.42
N ASP A 119 3.85 -3.75 -9.18
CA ASP A 119 2.55 -4.15 -9.72
C ASP A 119 2.35 -3.70 -11.19
N TYR A 120 3.31 -2.94 -11.73
CA TYR A 120 3.39 -2.46 -13.12
C TYR A 120 4.72 -2.86 -13.76
N GLN A 121 4.76 -4.07 -14.31
CA GLN A 121 6.00 -4.69 -14.80
C GLN A 121 5.76 -5.42 -16.12
N VAL A 122 6.83 -5.92 -16.73
CA VAL A 122 6.76 -6.62 -18.04
C VAL A 122 5.84 -7.86 -18.03
N ASN A 123 5.57 -8.44 -16.86
CA ASN A 123 4.74 -9.64 -16.69
C ASN A 123 3.36 -9.38 -16.04
N VAL A 124 3.07 -8.16 -15.58
CA VAL A 124 1.83 -7.87 -14.86
C VAL A 124 1.38 -6.41 -15.00
N THR A 125 0.08 -6.19 -14.93
CA THR A 125 -0.51 -4.85 -14.90
C THR A 125 -1.44 -4.69 -13.71
N GLY A 126 -1.61 -3.46 -13.23
CA GLY A 126 -2.66 -3.15 -12.26
C GLY A 126 -4.07 -3.58 -12.72
N LYS A 127 -4.33 -3.63 -14.03
CA LYS A 127 -5.63 -4.10 -14.58
C LYS A 127 -5.82 -5.59 -14.33
N THR A 128 -4.80 -6.40 -14.60
CA THR A 128 -4.85 -7.86 -14.38
C THR A 128 -4.91 -8.18 -12.90
N ILE A 129 -4.25 -7.39 -12.04
CA ILE A 129 -4.37 -7.52 -10.59
C ILE A 129 -5.81 -7.19 -10.14
N LEU A 130 -6.39 -6.08 -10.59
CA LEU A 130 -7.77 -5.70 -10.27
C LEU A 130 -8.78 -6.77 -10.73
N GLU A 131 -8.60 -7.33 -11.92
CA GLU A 131 -9.43 -8.43 -12.44
C GLU A 131 -9.35 -9.68 -11.56
N ARG A 132 -8.15 -10.01 -11.05
CA ARG A 132 -7.93 -11.13 -10.14
C ARG A 132 -8.58 -10.91 -8.78
N GLU A 133 -8.40 -9.73 -8.18
CA GLU A 133 -9.01 -9.35 -6.89
C GLU A 133 -10.53 -9.43 -6.94
N LYS A 134 -11.14 -8.94 -8.04
CA LYS A 134 -12.60 -8.94 -8.24
C LYS A 134 -13.24 -10.34 -8.30
N ARG A 135 -12.45 -11.41 -8.34
CA ARG A 135 -12.97 -12.79 -8.22
C ARG A 135 -13.39 -13.11 -6.78
N TRP A 136 -12.98 -12.29 -5.81
CA TRP A 136 -13.31 -12.47 -4.41
C TRP A 136 -14.40 -11.48 -3.96
N PRO A 137 -15.44 -11.94 -3.24
CA PRO A 137 -16.54 -11.08 -2.79
C PRO A 137 -16.14 -9.96 -1.83
N ASN A 138 -15.01 -10.16 -1.14
CA ASN A 138 -14.52 -9.29 -0.09
C ASN A 138 -13.66 -8.13 -0.62
N ALA A 139 -13.28 -8.18 -1.90
CA ALA A 139 -12.52 -7.12 -2.55
C ALA A 139 -13.37 -5.86 -2.73
N ARG A 140 -12.86 -4.72 -2.26
CA ARG A 140 -13.48 -3.39 -2.45
C ARG A 140 -12.74 -2.52 -3.46
N THR A 141 -11.59 -2.98 -3.96
CA THR A 141 -10.80 -2.27 -4.97
C THR A 141 -11.64 -2.02 -6.24
N THR A 142 -11.59 -0.80 -6.75
CA THR A 142 -12.29 -0.44 -7.99
C THR A 142 -11.52 0.61 -8.78
N GLN A 143 -12.04 0.96 -9.95
CA GLN A 143 -11.48 1.97 -10.84
C GLN A 143 -12.54 3.04 -11.10
N MET A 144 -12.26 4.28 -10.75
CA MET A 144 -13.14 5.44 -10.99
C MET A 144 -12.55 6.45 -11.97
N VAL A 145 -11.30 6.26 -12.40
CA VAL A 145 -10.61 7.10 -13.40
C VAL A 145 -10.13 6.20 -14.56
N PHE A 146 -10.41 6.60 -15.79
CA PHE A 146 -10.18 5.80 -17.01
C PHE A 146 -9.30 6.51 -18.04
N ALA A 147 -8.61 7.59 -17.65
CA ALA A 147 -7.66 8.22 -18.55
C ALA A 147 -6.48 7.26 -18.83
N PRO A 148 -5.88 7.27 -20.03
CA PRO A 148 -4.90 6.26 -20.45
C PRO A 148 -3.72 6.09 -19.49
N ASP A 149 -3.23 7.20 -18.94
CA ASP A 149 -2.09 7.22 -18.02
C ASP A 149 -2.53 7.33 -16.56
N ALA A 150 -3.81 7.23 -16.19
CA ALA A 150 -4.23 7.45 -14.80
C ALA A 150 -3.74 6.38 -13.81
N GLY A 151 -3.37 5.18 -14.29
CA GLY A 151 -3.33 3.99 -13.45
C GLY A 151 -4.73 3.38 -13.30
N VAL A 152 -4.86 2.34 -12.47
CA VAL A 152 -6.07 1.52 -12.34
C VAL A 152 -6.77 1.71 -11.00
N SER A 153 -6.04 1.73 -9.88
CA SER A 153 -6.62 1.71 -8.52
C SER A 153 -6.94 3.10 -7.96
N ASN A 154 -7.53 3.98 -8.79
CA ASN A 154 -7.97 5.32 -8.38
C ASN A 154 -9.45 5.34 -8.03
N TYR A 155 -9.77 5.44 -6.73
CA TYR A 155 -11.15 5.39 -6.23
C TYR A 155 -11.26 5.91 -4.79
N TYR A 156 -12.48 5.93 -4.25
CA TYR A 156 -12.71 6.18 -2.83
C TYR A 156 -13.74 5.22 -2.24
N LEU A 157 -13.65 5.00 -0.94
CA LEU A 157 -14.61 4.22 -0.16
C LEU A 157 -15.24 5.09 0.93
N PRO A 158 -16.57 5.22 0.98
CA PRO A 158 -17.26 5.88 2.08
C PRO A 158 -17.40 4.97 3.29
N VAL A 159 -17.14 5.52 4.48
CA VAL A 159 -17.39 4.90 5.78
C VAL A 159 -18.55 5.64 6.45
N TYR A 160 -19.61 4.91 6.78
CA TYR A 160 -20.84 5.47 7.34
C TYR A 160 -20.90 5.33 8.86
N GLY A 161 -21.70 6.16 9.52
CA GLY A 161 -21.98 5.99 10.95
C GLY A 161 -22.67 4.66 11.26
N ALA A 162 -22.44 4.10 12.45
CA ALA A 162 -22.96 2.79 12.87
C ALA A 162 -24.48 2.63 12.70
N ASN A 163 -25.23 3.73 12.88
CA ASN A 163 -26.69 3.76 12.82
C ASN A 163 -27.23 3.99 11.40
N CYS A 164 -26.37 4.11 10.38
CA CYS A 164 -26.81 4.29 9.02
C CYS A 164 -27.37 2.97 8.44
N THR A 165 -28.71 2.87 8.38
CA THR A 165 -29.39 1.67 7.85
C THR A 165 -29.63 1.77 6.33
N TYR A 166 -29.86 2.98 5.81
CA TYR A 166 -30.12 3.24 4.39
C TYR A 166 -29.03 4.16 3.84
N TYR A 167 -27.93 3.56 3.35
CA TYR A 167 -26.70 4.27 2.99
C TYR A 167 -26.90 5.32 1.89
N GLU A 168 -27.88 5.17 0.99
CA GLU A 168 -28.16 6.22 -0.02
C GLU A 168 -28.66 7.54 0.60
N ARG A 169 -29.13 7.49 1.84
CA ARG A 169 -29.70 8.63 2.58
C ARG A 169 -28.77 9.18 3.66
N CYS A 170 -27.63 8.54 3.91
CA CYS A 170 -26.68 8.98 4.93
C CYS A 170 -25.53 9.77 4.29
N ALA A 171 -25.04 10.78 5.00
CA ALA A 171 -23.72 11.33 4.72
C ALA A 171 -22.65 10.39 5.29
N PRO A 172 -21.60 10.04 4.52
CA PRO A 172 -20.45 9.32 5.08
C PRO A 172 -19.77 10.16 6.15
N GLU A 173 -19.27 9.51 7.19
CA GLU A 173 -18.56 10.17 8.30
C GLU A 173 -17.04 10.23 8.04
N LEU A 174 -16.51 9.31 7.23
CA LEU A 174 -15.11 9.26 6.79
C LEU A 174 -15.04 8.84 5.32
N LEU A 175 -14.09 9.39 4.56
CA LEU A 175 -13.74 8.92 3.21
C LEU A 175 -12.32 8.32 3.21
N LEU A 176 -12.15 7.22 2.49
CA LEU A 176 -10.85 6.61 2.24
C LEU A 176 -10.52 6.79 0.75
N TRP A 177 -9.47 7.54 0.43
CA TRP A 177 -9.04 7.81 -0.94
C TRP A 177 -7.86 6.92 -1.32
N PHE A 178 -7.91 6.32 -2.51
CA PHE A 178 -6.84 5.48 -3.04
C PHE A 178 -6.33 6.09 -4.33
N PHE A 179 -5.02 6.30 -4.39
CA PHE A 179 -4.32 6.91 -5.52
C PHE A 179 -3.30 5.94 -6.09
N ASP A 180 -3.31 5.79 -7.40
CA ASP A 180 -2.38 4.95 -8.14
C ASP A 180 -1.22 5.82 -8.63
N SER A 181 -0.08 5.70 -7.96
CA SER A 181 1.16 6.40 -8.33
C SER A 181 1.89 5.72 -9.49
N ARG A 182 1.45 4.54 -9.92
CA ARG A 182 2.07 3.75 -11.00
C ARG A 182 3.56 3.49 -10.71
N GLY A 183 4.43 3.76 -11.67
CA GLY A 183 5.85 3.43 -11.66
C GLY A 183 6.16 2.09 -12.33
N GLY A 184 7.43 1.68 -12.26
CA GLY A 184 7.91 0.47 -12.91
C GLY A 184 8.02 0.63 -14.43
N PHE A 185 7.51 -0.33 -15.18
CA PHE A 185 7.61 -0.37 -16.64
C PHE A 185 6.27 -0.60 -17.33
N ARG A 186 6.15 -0.08 -18.55
CA ARG A 186 5.01 -0.32 -19.42
C ARG A 186 4.98 -1.80 -19.83
N TYR A 187 3.78 -2.36 -19.80
CA TYR A 187 3.57 -3.79 -20.02
C TYR A 187 3.93 -4.21 -21.44
N GLN A 188 4.94 -5.07 -21.56
CA GLN A 188 5.43 -5.62 -22.83
C GLN A 188 5.86 -4.55 -23.86
N GLU A 189 6.30 -3.38 -23.40
CA GLU A 189 6.82 -2.32 -24.25
C GLU A 189 8.33 -2.14 -24.03
N TRP A 190 9.09 -2.03 -25.12
CA TRP A 190 10.56 -2.01 -25.11
C TRP A 190 11.09 -0.88 -25.98
N ASN A 191 12.18 -0.26 -25.54
CA ASN A 191 12.98 0.67 -26.33
C ASN A 191 13.75 -0.07 -27.43
N GLU A 192 14.29 0.67 -28.40
CA GLU A 192 15.09 0.10 -29.50
C GLU A 192 16.35 -0.65 -29.02
N ASP A 193 16.90 -0.26 -27.86
CA ASP A 193 18.06 -0.91 -27.23
C ASP A 193 17.72 -2.18 -26.44
N GLY A 194 16.44 -2.55 -26.37
CA GLY A 194 15.95 -3.72 -25.65
C GLY A 194 15.74 -3.51 -24.16
N SER A 195 15.84 -2.27 -23.65
CA SER A 195 15.42 -1.93 -22.29
C SER A 195 13.88 -1.76 -22.21
N PRO A 196 13.23 -2.10 -21.09
CA PRO A 196 11.80 -1.90 -20.95
C PRO A 196 11.47 -0.41 -20.84
N ILE A 197 10.34 0.02 -21.41
CA ILE A 197 9.92 1.43 -21.37
C ILE A 197 9.41 1.75 -19.96
N GLY A 198 10.02 2.72 -19.27
CA GLY A 198 9.57 3.11 -17.94
C GLY A 198 8.19 3.74 -17.93
N HIS A 199 7.43 3.44 -16.87
CA HIS A 199 6.11 3.97 -16.61
C HIS A 199 6.23 5.21 -15.70
N PRO A 200 5.53 6.33 -15.99
CA PRO A 200 5.37 7.43 -15.05
C PRO A 200 5.13 6.97 -13.60
N ASN A 201 5.84 7.57 -12.64
CA ASN A 201 5.84 7.20 -11.21
C ASN A 201 5.28 8.32 -10.32
N TRP A 202 4.12 8.86 -10.68
CA TRP A 202 3.40 9.86 -9.89
C TRP A 202 1.89 9.66 -10.02
N VAL A 203 1.09 10.32 -9.19
CA VAL A 203 -0.37 10.39 -9.38
C VAL A 203 -0.68 11.34 -10.54
N ASP A 204 -1.34 10.81 -11.59
CA ASP A 204 -1.60 11.55 -12.82
C ASP A 204 -2.51 12.78 -12.61
N THR A 205 -2.35 13.82 -13.43
CA THR A 205 -3.18 15.04 -13.32
C THR A 205 -4.66 14.78 -13.56
N SER A 206 -5.02 13.79 -14.38
CA SER A 206 -6.42 13.39 -14.55
C SER A 206 -7.03 12.81 -13.26
N VAL A 207 -6.23 12.15 -12.42
CA VAL A 207 -6.63 11.67 -11.10
C VAL A 207 -6.76 12.85 -10.13
N VAL A 208 -5.84 13.81 -10.18
CA VAL A 208 -5.90 15.04 -9.38
C VAL A 208 -7.17 15.85 -9.67
N ASP A 209 -7.51 16.00 -10.95
CA ASP A 209 -8.73 16.67 -11.40
C ASP A 209 -9.98 15.93 -10.93
N TRP A 210 -9.99 14.60 -11.07
CA TRP A 210 -11.08 13.75 -10.58
C TRP A 210 -11.27 13.88 -9.07
N PHE A 211 -10.19 13.81 -8.30
CA PHE A 211 -10.22 13.91 -6.83
C PHE A 211 -10.80 15.25 -6.40
N SER A 212 -10.25 16.35 -6.93
CA SER A 212 -10.68 17.70 -6.60
C SER A 212 -12.16 17.92 -6.91
N GLN A 213 -12.61 17.50 -8.10
CA GLN A 213 -14.02 17.61 -8.50
C GLN A 213 -14.94 16.70 -7.69
N THR A 214 -14.51 15.48 -7.38
CA THR A 214 -15.31 14.50 -6.64
C THR A 214 -15.47 14.94 -5.19
N ASN A 215 -14.39 15.38 -4.55
CA ASN A 215 -14.44 15.93 -3.19
C ASN A 215 -15.37 17.15 -3.13
N ALA A 216 -15.23 18.11 -4.05
CA ALA A 216 -16.12 19.27 -4.12
C ALA A 216 -17.60 18.88 -4.28
N LYS A 217 -17.90 17.88 -5.13
CA LYS A 217 -19.27 17.34 -5.30
C LYS A 217 -19.79 16.69 -4.03
N LEU A 218 -18.96 15.93 -3.30
CA LEU A 218 -19.35 15.29 -2.03
C LEU A 218 -19.63 16.33 -0.95
N VAL A 219 -18.74 17.32 -0.79
CA VAL A 219 -18.91 18.44 0.15
C VAL A 219 -20.19 19.22 -0.16
N HIS A 220 -20.43 19.52 -1.44
CA HIS A 220 -21.66 20.20 -1.87
C HIS A 220 -22.90 19.35 -1.58
N LYS A 221 -22.88 18.05 -1.92
CA LYS A 221 -24.00 17.13 -1.74
C LYS A 221 -24.42 17.00 -0.28
N TYR A 222 -23.45 16.93 0.65
CA TYR A 222 -23.73 16.70 2.07
C TYR A 222 -23.67 17.97 2.92
N GLY A 223 -23.36 19.13 2.32
CA GLY A 223 -23.34 20.43 2.99
C GLY A 223 -22.26 20.57 4.07
N ARG A 224 -21.24 19.70 4.08
CA ARG A 224 -20.14 19.73 5.04
C ARG A 224 -18.88 19.09 4.46
N MET A 225 -17.73 19.49 4.99
CA MET A 225 -16.49 18.73 4.83
C MET A 225 -16.66 17.34 5.46
N ILE A 226 -16.08 16.33 4.82
CA ILE A 226 -16.04 14.96 5.33
C ILE A 226 -14.57 14.64 5.63
N PRO A 227 -14.21 14.30 6.88
CA PRO A 227 -12.87 13.85 7.21
C PRO A 227 -12.42 12.71 6.31
N SER A 228 -11.14 12.63 6.00
CA SER A 228 -10.63 11.62 5.09
C SER A 228 -9.20 11.19 5.37
N LEU A 229 -8.88 9.98 4.94
CA LEU A 229 -7.54 9.40 4.88
C LEU A 229 -7.24 9.04 3.43
N ALA A 230 -5.96 9.06 3.04
CA ALA A 230 -5.53 8.72 1.70
C ALA A 230 -4.39 7.69 1.70
N PHE A 231 -4.33 6.93 0.62
CA PHE A 231 -3.34 5.88 0.37
C PHE A 231 -2.75 6.07 -1.02
N THR A 232 -1.43 6.07 -1.12
CA THR A 232 -0.65 6.06 -2.35
C THR A 232 0.54 5.15 -2.11
N HIS A 233 1.09 4.49 -3.13
CA HIS A 233 2.24 3.64 -2.89
C HIS A 233 3.53 4.46 -2.76
N ILE A 234 3.92 5.15 -3.84
CA ILE A 234 5.16 5.95 -3.88
C ILE A 234 4.94 7.27 -3.12
N PRO A 235 5.81 7.63 -2.16
CA PRO A 235 5.64 8.84 -1.37
C PRO A 235 5.81 10.11 -2.22
N SER A 236 5.14 11.19 -1.83
CA SER A 236 5.30 12.47 -2.51
C SER A 236 6.70 13.06 -2.27
N TYR A 237 7.13 13.97 -3.14
CA TYR A 237 8.39 14.69 -2.96
C TYR A 237 8.46 15.47 -1.63
N ALA A 238 7.30 15.83 -1.06
CA ALA A 238 7.22 16.45 0.27
C ALA A 238 7.86 15.57 1.36
N SER A 239 7.66 14.25 1.31
CA SER A 239 8.26 13.32 2.28
C SER A 239 9.78 13.36 2.23
N LEU A 240 10.37 13.30 1.01
CA LEU A 240 11.82 13.44 0.83
C LEU A 240 12.32 14.81 1.32
N ALA A 241 11.62 15.90 0.97
CA ALA A 241 12.02 17.24 1.36
C ALA A 241 12.02 17.43 2.89
N LEU A 242 11.03 16.85 3.58
CA LEU A 242 10.96 16.84 5.05
C LEU A 242 12.10 16.03 5.67
N GLN A 243 12.38 14.85 5.11
CA GLN A 243 13.46 13.98 5.54
C GLN A 243 14.83 14.67 5.41
N ALA A 244 15.09 15.35 4.28
CA ALA A 244 16.37 15.98 3.99
C ALA A 244 16.54 17.39 4.57
N GLY A 245 15.45 18.11 4.78
CA GLY A 245 15.45 19.50 5.25
C GLY A 245 15.37 19.59 6.79
N PRO A 246 14.16 19.69 7.37
CA PRO A 246 13.97 19.66 8.82
C PRO A 246 14.53 18.43 9.53
N GLY A 247 14.51 17.27 8.86
CA GLY A 247 14.93 15.99 9.42
C GLY A 247 13.83 15.30 10.22
N VAL A 248 13.94 13.98 10.35
CA VAL A 248 13.02 13.14 11.14
C VAL A 248 13.62 12.93 12.53
N ASP A 249 12.93 13.41 13.57
CA ASP A 249 13.37 13.24 14.96
C ASP A 249 12.76 11.96 15.55
N ALA A 250 13.61 11.08 16.08
CA ALA A 250 13.18 9.77 16.57
C ALA A 250 12.17 9.81 17.73
N ASN A 251 12.05 10.95 18.43
CA ASN A 251 11.12 11.13 19.54
C ASN A 251 9.92 12.02 19.19
N ARG A 252 9.95 12.78 18.10
CA ARG A 252 8.77 13.55 17.62
C ARG A 252 8.04 12.89 16.47
N GLN A 253 8.79 12.18 15.63
CA GLN A 253 8.33 11.38 14.49
C GLN A 253 8.87 9.94 14.63
N PRO A 254 8.45 9.19 15.68
CA PRO A 254 8.99 7.87 15.93
C PRO A 254 8.74 6.93 14.74
N GLY A 255 9.80 6.32 14.25
CA GLY A 255 9.80 5.43 13.10
C GLY A 255 11.24 5.16 12.65
N ILE A 256 11.42 4.09 11.88
CA ILE A 256 12.69 3.79 11.22
C ILE A 256 12.85 4.79 10.07
N ASN A 257 14.06 5.28 9.84
CA ASN A 257 14.39 6.25 8.80
C ASN A 257 15.71 5.84 8.09
N ASP A 258 15.77 4.60 7.63
CA ASP A 258 17.00 3.99 7.10
C ASP A 258 17.14 4.17 5.58
N ASP A 259 16.03 4.30 4.83
CA ASP A 259 16.06 4.68 3.42
C ASP A 259 16.32 6.18 3.30
N TYR A 260 17.60 6.53 3.13
CA TYR A 260 18.04 7.92 3.06
C TYR A 260 19.01 8.12 1.88
N PRO A 261 18.62 8.90 0.85
CA PRO A 261 17.33 9.57 0.69
C PRO A 261 16.19 8.59 0.34
N LEU A 262 14.95 8.96 0.67
CA LEU A 262 13.74 8.32 0.13
C LEU A 262 13.68 8.39 -1.40
N ALA A 263 12.92 7.47 -2.02
CA ALA A 263 12.56 7.48 -3.42
C ALA A 263 11.16 8.10 -3.65
N PRO A 264 11.05 9.40 -4.00
CA PRO A 264 9.77 10.06 -4.16
C PRO A 264 9.15 9.83 -5.55
N GLN A 265 7.88 10.21 -5.67
CA GLN A 265 7.22 10.39 -6.95
C GLN A 265 8.06 11.31 -7.87
N ALA A 266 8.00 11.03 -9.17
CA ALA A 266 8.75 11.75 -10.21
C ALA A 266 10.30 11.64 -10.13
N GLN A 267 10.84 10.75 -9.28
CA GLN A 267 12.27 10.43 -9.31
C GLN A 267 12.66 9.81 -10.66
N GLY A 268 13.79 10.24 -11.24
CA GLY A 268 14.27 9.73 -12.54
C GLY A 268 13.60 10.37 -13.77
N TRP A 269 12.64 11.28 -13.56
CA TRP A 269 11.95 11.99 -14.64
C TRP A 269 12.39 13.44 -14.71
N CYS A 270 12.62 13.93 -15.92
CA CYS A 270 12.93 15.33 -16.18
C CYS A 270 11.64 16.16 -16.28
N SER A 271 11.73 17.48 -16.04
CA SER A 271 10.56 18.38 -16.13
C SER A 271 9.92 18.48 -17.53
N ASP A 272 10.65 18.08 -18.57
CA ASP A 272 10.16 17.96 -19.95
C ASP A 272 9.44 16.63 -20.24
N GLY A 273 9.34 15.73 -19.24
CA GLY A 273 8.68 14.43 -19.35
C GLY A 273 9.55 13.29 -19.84
N ARG A 274 10.85 13.51 -20.08
CA ARG A 274 11.77 12.41 -20.40
C ARG A 274 12.05 11.55 -19.15
N ASN A 275 12.06 10.23 -19.33
CA ASN A 275 12.60 9.29 -18.36
C ASN A 275 14.11 9.16 -18.62
N ASP A 276 14.91 9.80 -17.78
CA ASP A 276 16.35 9.93 -17.93
C ASP A 276 16.95 9.90 -16.53
N GLY A 277 17.65 8.81 -16.20
CA GLY A 277 18.18 8.58 -14.86
C GLY A 277 19.18 9.63 -14.37
N SER A 278 19.61 10.58 -15.22
CA SER A 278 20.37 11.76 -14.79
C SER A 278 19.53 12.83 -14.12
N CYS A 279 18.20 12.81 -14.30
CA CYS A 279 17.26 13.72 -13.66
C CYS A 279 16.87 13.20 -12.27
N SER A 280 17.17 13.98 -11.22
CA SER A 280 16.82 13.61 -9.85
C SER A 280 15.32 13.71 -9.58
N TYR A 281 14.65 14.74 -10.10
CA TYR A 281 13.23 15.01 -9.89
C TYR A 281 12.69 16.03 -10.91
N GLY A 282 11.52 15.74 -11.49
CA GLY A 282 10.94 16.55 -12.57
C GLY A 282 9.76 17.45 -12.16
N GLY A 283 9.20 17.28 -10.96
CA GLY A 283 8.08 18.10 -10.48
C GLY A 283 6.68 17.67 -10.92
N GLN A 284 6.52 16.47 -11.48
CA GLN A 284 5.23 16.01 -12.02
C GLN A 284 4.17 15.75 -10.95
N ASP A 285 4.57 15.49 -9.69
CA ASP A 285 3.67 15.28 -8.55
C ASP A 285 3.25 16.60 -7.84
N ILE A 286 3.76 17.77 -8.28
CA ILE A 286 3.37 19.08 -7.74
C ILE A 286 1.84 19.28 -7.72
N PRO A 287 1.08 18.95 -8.78
CA PRO A 287 -0.39 19.06 -8.76
C PRO A 287 -1.03 18.16 -7.69
N PHE A 288 -0.51 16.95 -7.49
CA PHE A 288 -0.99 16.03 -6.46
C PHE A 288 -0.72 16.56 -5.05
N MET A 289 0.52 16.99 -4.79
CA MET A 289 0.90 17.63 -3.53
C MET A 289 0.02 18.85 -3.20
N LYS A 290 -0.28 19.67 -4.21
CA LYS A 290 -1.19 20.81 -4.06
C LYS A 290 -2.61 20.37 -3.71
N ALA A 291 -3.14 19.36 -4.40
CA ALA A 291 -4.50 18.91 -4.15
C ALA A 291 -4.68 18.30 -2.75
N ILE A 292 -3.71 17.52 -2.26
CA ILE A 292 -3.77 16.97 -0.90
C ILE A 292 -3.58 18.06 0.16
N SER A 293 -2.71 19.05 -0.06
CA SER A 293 -2.50 20.15 0.89
C SER A 293 -3.61 21.21 0.87
N GLU A 294 -4.39 21.31 -0.21
CA GLU A 294 -5.51 22.25 -0.27
C GLU A 294 -6.85 21.62 0.15
N THR A 295 -6.91 20.29 0.35
CA THR A 295 -8.15 19.60 0.72
C THR A 295 -8.41 19.65 2.23
N PRO A 296 -9.43 20.39 2.72
CA PRO A 296 -9.74 20.43 4.13
C PRO A 296 -10.26 19.08 4.62
N GLY A 297 -9.80 18.64 5.79
CA GLY A 297 -10.23 17.39 6.40
C GLY A 297 -9.50 16.13 5.89
N LEU A 298 -8.57 16.24 4.94
CA LEU A 298 -7.64 15.15 4.64
C LEU A 298 -6.56 15.12 5.72
N MET A 299 -6.65 14.13 6.61
CA MET A 299 -5.88 14.08 7.85
C MET A 299 -4.49 13.46 7.64
N ALA A 300 -4.40 12.42 6.81
CA ALA A 300 -3.15 11.73 6.53
C ALA A 300 -3.12 11.11 5.13
N LEU A 301 -1.91 11.02 4.58
CA LEU A 301 -1.55 10.23 3.40
C LEU A 301 -0.55 9.14 3.82
N PHE A 302 -0.89 7.88 3.58
CA PHE A 302 -0.03 6.73 3.86
C PHE A 302 0.66 6.24 2.58
N SER A 303 1.96 5.96 2.68
CA SER A 303 2.85 5.47 1.61
C SER A 303 3.65 4.25 2.07
N GLY A 304 4.09 3.43 1.10
CA GLY A 304 5.03 2.33 1.29
C GLY A 304 6.32 2.64 0.55
N HIS A 305 6.77 1.71 -0.32
CA HIS A 305 7.85 1.86 -1.30
C HIS A 305 9.28 1.91 -0.71
N ASP A 306 9.48 2.74 0.30
CA ASP A 306 10.71 2.84 1.07
C ASP A 306 10.61 1.91 2.31
N HIS A 307 11.16 0.69 2.21
CA HIS A 307 10.89 -0.42 3.14
C HIS A 307 11.43 -0.19 4.56
N GLY A 308 12.40 0.70 4.70
CA GLY A 308 13.06 1.14 5.91
C GLY A 308 12.61 2.52 6.39
N ALA A 309 11.50 3.05 5.86
CA ALA A 309 10.83 4.22 6.40
C ALA A 309 9.53 3.80 7.11
N THR A 310 9.35 4.20 8.37
CA THR A 310 8.12 3.86 9.12
C THR A 310 7.60 5.00 10.01
N TRP A 311 8.04 6.23 9.74
CA TRP A 311 7.63 7.43 10.48
C TRP A 311 6.40 8.11 9.85
N CYS A 312 5.77 8.99 10.63
CA CYS A 312 4.84 9.99 10.15
C CYS A 312 5.44 11.39 10.33
N TYR A 313 5.00 12.37 9.54
CA TYR A 313 5.44 13.75 9.66
C TYR A 313 4.29 14.71 9.34
N LYS A 314 3.99 15.66 10.25
CA LYS A 314 3.01 16.72 9.99
C LYS A 314 3.60 17.76 9.04
N TRP A 315 3.11 17.83 7.81
CA TRP A 315 3.57 18.80 6.83
C TRP A 315 2.75 20.09 6.93
N ASP A 316 3.23 21.05 7.72
CA ASP A 316 2.53 22.31 8.07
C ASP A 316 3.24 23.58 7.58
N THR A 317 4.36 23.42 6.89
CA THR A 317 5.22 24.51 6.43
C THR A 317 5.66 24.33 4.99
N LEU A 318 6.18 25.41 4.40
CA LEU A 318 6.90 25.32 3.13
C LEU A 318 8.32 24.81 3.42
N VAL A 319 8.71 23.72 2.76
CA VAL A 319 10.00 23.04 2.96
C VAL A 319 10.98 23.47 1.85
N PRO A 320 12.29 23.58 2.11
CA PRO A 320 13.26 23.97 1.09
C PRO A 320 13.17 23.13 -0.20
N GLY A 321 13.25 23.79 -1.35
CA GLY A 321 13.16 23.13 -2.66
C GLY A 321 11.73 22.81 -3.13
N MET A 322 10.71 23.13 -2.34
CA MET A 322 9.31 22.96 -2.71
C MET A 322 8.63 24.27 -3.14
N THR A 323 7.55 24.13 -3.90
CA THR A 323 6.65 25.24 -4.30
C THR A 323 5.26 25.15 -3.65
N VAL A 324 4.95 23.99 -3.04
CA VAL A 324 3.69 23.75 -2.34
C VAL A 324 3.94 23.88 -0.84
N GLN A 325 3.07 24.60 -0.15
CA GLN A 325 3.07 24.71 1.30
C GLN A 325 2.15 23.64 1.91
N GLY A 326 2.61 22.98 2.98
CA GLY A 326 1.79 22.06 3.75
C GLY A 326 0.72 22.78 4.57
N ASN A 327 -0.42 22.12 4.78
CA ASN A 327 -1.56 22.63 5.55
C ASN A 327 -1.73 21.95 6.92
N GLY A 328 -0.83 21.04 7.28
CA GLY A 328 -0.91 20.20 8.48
C GLY A 328 -1.35 18.76 8.22
N ILE A 329 -1.50 18.33 6.95
CA ILE A 329 -1.65 16.91 6.58
C ILE A 329 -0.45 16.10 7.06
N ASN A 330 -0.70 14.89 7.58
CA ASN A 330 0.36 13.97 7.99
C ASN A 330 0.77 13.08 6.82
N LEU A 331 2.07 13.02 6.54
CA LEU A 331 2.64 12.08 5.57
C LEU A 331 3.24 10.92 6.34
N CYS A 332 2.80 9.71 6.07
CA CYS A 332 3.10 8.53 6.87
C CYS A 332 3.62 7.39 5.99
N PHE A 333 4.60 6.65 6.51
CA PHE A 333 5.04 5.39 5.97
C PHE A 333 4.50 4.23 6.80
N GLY A 334 4.04 3.14 6.21
CA GLY A 334 3.68 1.94 6.94
C GLY A 334 4.90 1.10 7.30
N GLN A 335 4.71 -0.21 7.45
CA GLN A 335 5.77 -1.15 7.81
C GLN A 335 5.91 -2.15 6.68
N HIS A 336 7.15 -2.36 6.22
CA HIS A 336 7.46 -3.40 5.24
C HIS A 336 6.90 -4.75 5.71
N SER A 337 5.94 -5.27 4.95
CA SER A 337 5.06 -6.35 5.41
C SER A 337 5.52 -7.73 4.95
N GLY A 338 6.12 -7.83 3.77
CA GLY A 338 6.52 -9.10 3.15
C GLY A 338 7.95 -9.53 3.48
N TYR A 339 8.24 -10.81 3.37
CA TYR A 339 9.62 -11.33 3.37
C TYR A 339 10.32 -11.22 2.00
N GLY A 340 9.60 -10.86 0.94
CA GLY A 340 10.16 -10.40 -0.33
C GLY A 340 10.53 -8.91 -0.27
N GLY A 341 11.14 -8.39 -1.33
CA GLY A 341 11.63 -7.02 -1.37
C GLY A 341 12.95 -6.86 -0.62
N TYR A 342 13.52 -5.65 -0.65
CA TYR A 342 14.81 -5.40 -0.01
C TYR A 342 14.68 -5.16 1.49
N GLY A 343 15.76 -5.50 2.21
CA GLY A 343 15.92 -5.19 3.62
C GLY A 343 15.28 -6.20 4.59
N ASN A 344 15.70 -6.11 5.85
CA ASN A 344 15.40 -7.10 6.90
C ASN A 344 14.69 -6.47 8.10
N TRP A 345 14.14 -5.26 8.00
CA TRP A 345 13.37 -4.65 9.10
C TRP A 345 12.25 -5.59 9.57
N ILE A 346 12.03 -5.71 10.88
CA ILE A 346 11.01 -6.63 11.40
C ILE A 346 9.66 -6.42 10.69
N ARG A 347 9.02 -7.49 10.24
CA ARG A 347 7.79 -7.38 9.45
C ARG A 347 6.62 -6.99 10.33
N GLY A 348 5.62 -6.36 9.74
CA GLY A 348 4.43 -5.93 10.45
C GLY A 348 3.49 -5.16 9.53
N ALA A 349 2.54 -4.44 10.13
CA ALA A 349 1.62 -3.57 9.42
C ALA A 349 1.33 -2.32 10.23
N ARG A 350 1.08 -1.21 9.54
CA ARG A 350 0.58 0.00 10.21
C ARG A 350 -0.90 -0.13 10.50
N GLN A 351 -1.26 0.08 11.74
CA GLN A 351 -2.65 0.17 12.18
C GLN A 351 -3.08 1.63 12.24
N VAL A 352 -4.36 1.87 11.94
CA VAL A 352 -4.98 3.18 12.07
C VAL A 352 -6.34 3.02 12.73
N LEU A 353 -6.56 3.70 13.86
CA LEU A 353 -7.82 3.69 14.58
C LEU A 353 -8.47 5.07 14.53
N VAL A 354 -9.64 5.12 13.90
CA VAL A 354 -10.46 6.32 13.84
C VAL A 354 -11.62 6.16 14.81
N SER A 355 -11.82 7.13 15.71
CA SER A 355 -13.04 7.24 16.50
C SER A 355 -13.86 8.46 16.07
N ARG A 356 -15.18 8.38 16.21
CA ARG A 356 -16.09 9.50 15.92
C ARG A 356 -15.83 10.73 16.79
N GLU A 357 -15.25 10.54 17.97
CA GLU A 357 -14.79 11.62 18.84
C GLU A 357 -13.60 12.35 18.21
N MET A 358 -12.55 11.61 17.85
CA MET A 358 -11.34 12.18 17.24
C MET A 358 -11.59 12.87 15.90
N LEU A 359 -12.58 12.39 15.13
CA LEU A 359 -12.98 13.04 13.87
C LEU A 359 -13.45 14.49 14.04
N GLN A 360 -13.92 14.88 15.24
CA GLN A 360 -14.32 16.27 15.51
C GLN A 360 -13.13 17.22 15.49
N ASP A 361 -11.96 16.71 15.88
CA ASP A 361 -10.70 17.45 15.95
C ASP A 361 -9.73 17.09 14.80
N LEU A 362 -10.20 16.34 13.80
CA LEU A 362 -9.40 15.84 12.68
C LEU A 362 -8.15 15.06 13.14
N ALA A 363 -8.31 14.27 14.20
CA ALA A 363 -7.27 13.43 14.77
C ALA A 363 -7.48 11.96 14.43
N VAL A 364 -6.39 11.19 14.46
CA VAL A 364 -6.39 9.73 14.28
C VAL A 364 -5.25 9.09 15.05
N ASP A 365 -5.47 7.90 15.61
CA ASP A 365 -4.41 7.12 16.26
C ASP A 365 -3.79 6.16 15.26
N THR A 366 -2.47 5.99 15.32
CA THR A 366 -1.75 5.02 14.49
C THR A 366 -0.55 4.43 15.22
N TRP A 367 -0.27 3.16 14.94
CA TRP A 367 0.86 2.41 15.46
C TRP A 367 1.31 1.36 14.44
N ILE A 368 2.42 0.68 14.72
CA ILE A 368 2.85 -0.48 13.95
C ILE A 368 2.67 -1.72 14.80
N GLN A 369 1.93 -2.71 14.26
CA GLN A 369 1.81 -4.03 14.84
C GLN A 369 2.83 -4.96 14.18
N LEU A 370 3.82 -5.41 14.96
CA LEU A 370 4.92 -6.25 14.47
C LEU A 370 4.54 -7.73 14.49
N GLU A 371 5.23 -8.52 13.66
CA GLU A 371 5.09 -9.98 13.60
C GLU A 371 5.54 -10.69 14.89
N SER A 372 6.25 -9.99 15.79
CA SER A 372 6.58 -10.45 17.14
C SER A 372 5.38 -10.39 18.09
N GLY A 373 4.37 -9.58 17.76
CA GLY A 373 3.27 -9.20 18.66
C GLY A 373 3.47 -7.85 19.33
N ASP A 374 4.66 -7.24 19.24
CA ASP A 374 4.93 -5.93 19.84
C ASP A 374 4.26 -4.80 19.06
N THR A 375 3.85 -3.77 19.79
CA THR A 375 3.36 -2.51 19.24
C THR A 375 4.43 -1.43 19.37
N VAL A 376 4.78 -0.77 18.27
CA VAL A 376 5.80 0.30 18.24
C VAL A 376 5.29 1.52 17.48
N GLY A 377 5.96 2.67 17.63
CA GLY A 377 5.61 3.89 16.89
C GLY A 377 4.18 4.39 17.12
N SER A 378 3.60 4.12 18.30
CA SER A 378 2.23 4.53 18.64
C SER A 378 2.16 6.03 18.85
N VAL A 379 1.36 6.71 18.04
CA VAL A 379 1.18 8.17 18.05
C VAL A 379 -0.28 8.56 17.79
N THR A 380 -0.64 9.77 18.22
CA THR A 380 -1.90 10.42 17.82
C THR A 380 -1.57 11.54 16.84
N LEU A 381 -2.07 11.44 15.61
CA LEU A 381 -1.90 12.44 14.56
C LEU A 381 -2.91 13.58 14.75
N ASN A 382 -2.68 14.45 15.73
CA ASN A 382 -3.55 15.57 16.07
C ASN A 382 -2.86 16.93 15.75
N THR A 383 -3.29 18.00 16.44
CA THR A 383 -2.75 19.35 16.30
C THR A 383 -1.38 19.55 16.95
N THR A 384 -1.01 18.73 17.93
CA THR A 384 0.27 18.79 18.67
C THR A 384 1.33 17.83 18.14
N TYR A 385 0.95 16.90 17.25
CA TYR A 385 1.89 16.04 16.54
C TYR A 385 3.02 16.85 15.85
N ASN A 386 4.24 16.30 15.83
CA ASN A 386 5.55 16.96 15.65
C ASN A 386 6.13 17.71 16.86
N GLN A 387 5.32 18.04 17.88
CA GLN A 387 5.80 18.74 19.09
C GLN A 387 5.84 17.82 20.31
N ASP A 388 4.89 16.88 20.35
CA ASP A 388 4.82 15.83 21.36
C ASP A 388 6.07 14.93 21.33
N SER A 389 6.35 14.30 22.47
CA SER A 389 7.49 13.39 22.63
C SER A 389 6.99 11.95 22.85
N TYR A 390 7.57 11.03 22.10
CA TYR A 390 7.22 9.62 22.00
C TYR A 390 8.45 8.74 22.21
N PRO A 391 8.29 7.48 22.64
CA PRO A 391 9.37 6.50 22.58
C PRO A 391 9.88 6.33 21.15
N ALA A 392 11.20 6.26 20.98
CA ALA A 392 11.78 5.95 19.68
C ALA A 392 11.43 4.52 19.27
N THR A 393 11.10 4.33 17.98
CA THR A 393 10.81 3.01 17.42
C THR A 393 12.08 2.17 17.35
N PRO A 394 12.09 0.95 17.93
CA PRO A 394 13.19 0.00 17.76
C PRO A 394 13.42 -0.32 16.27
N ASN A 395 14.68 -0.41 15.87
CA ASN A 395 15.08 -0.77 14.51
C ASN A 395 15.46 -2.25 14.43
N ASP A 396 14.54 -3.11 14.88
CA ASP A 396 14.74 -4.55 14.92
C ASP A 396 14.64 -5.17 13.53
N LYS A 397 15.28 -6.33 13.37
CA LYS A 397 15.34 -7.06 12.10
C LYS A 397 14.77 -8.47 12.25
N THR A 398 14.11 -8.97 11.21
CA THR A 398 13.75 -10.38 11.04
C THR A 398 14.29 -10.90 9.71
N TYR A 399 14.61 -12.20 9.67
CA TYR A 399 15.27 -12.83 8.54
C TYR A 399 14.52 -14.11 8.19
N CYS A 400 14.40 -14.40 6.90
CA CYS A 400 13.88 -15.70 6.49
C CYS A 400 14.92 -16.79 6.82
N PRO A 401 14.67 -17.68 7.80
CA PRO A 401 15.69 -18.62 8.28
C PRO A 401 16.03 -19.70 7.25
N THR A 402 15.14 -19.91 6.28
CA THR A 402 15.22 -20.94 5.25
C THR A 402 15.56 -20.38 3.87
N CYS A 403 15.62 -19.06 3.71
CA CYS A 403 15.90 -18.44 2.41
C CYS A 403 17.40 -18.26 2.23
N ASN A 404 17.92 -18.71 1.10
CA ASN A 404 19.30 -18.48 0.71
C ASN A 404 19.37 -17.49 -0.46
N TYR A 405 19.42 -16.21 -0.13
CA TYR A 405 19.50 -15.09 -1.07
C TYR A 405 20.78 -15.10 -1.93
N THR A 406 21.80 -15.90 -1.58
CA THR A 406 23.06 -15.97 -2.35
C THR A 406 22.96 -16.83 -3.62
N VAL A 407 21.88 -17.62 -3.73
CA VAL A 407 21.63 -18.48 -4.88
C VAL A 407 20.48 -17.88 -5.68
N ILE A 408 20.82 -16.92 -6.54
CA ILE A 408 19.86 -16.35 -7.50
C ILE A 408 20.12 -17.01 -8.85
N THR A 409 19.14 -17.80 -9.29
CA THR A 409 19.19 -18.45 -10.60
C THR A 409 18.50 -17.56 -11.64
N PRO A 410 18.99 -17.47 -12.89
CA PRO A 410 18.28 -16.75 -13.94
C PRO A 410 16.93 -17.42 -14.24
N GLN A 411 15.92 -16.62 -14.61
CA GLN A 411 14.63 -17.14 -15.04
C GLN A 411 14.83 -18.16 -16.17
N PRO A 412 14.20 -19.34 -16.09
CA PRO A 412 14.26 -20.32 -17.18
C PRO A 412 13.88 -19.68 -18.52
N GLY A 413 14.74 -19.83 -19.53
CA GLY A 413 14.51 -19.30 -20.88
C GLY A 413 15.04 -17.88 -21.12
N THR A 414 15.52 -17.17 -20.09
CA THR A 414 16.26 -15.91 -20.29
C THR A 414 17.71 -16.21 -20.67
N LYS A 415 18.20 -15.62 -21.78
CA LYS A 415 19.62 -15.69 -22.12
C LYS A 415 20.38 -14.86 -21.08
N ARG A 416 21.41 -15.44 -20.46
CA ARG A 416 22.35 -14.65 -19.62
C ARG A 416 22.90 -13.52 -20.48
N SER A 417 22.51 -12.28 -20.20
CA SER A 417 23.36 -11.15 -20.55
C SER A 417 24.61 -11.31 -19.68
N HIS A 418 25.77 -11.46 -20.30
CA HIS A 418 27.03 -11.43 -19.58
C HIS A 418 27.20 -10.01 -19.02
N SER A 419 26.83 -9.77 -17.76
CA SER A 419 27.38 -8.64 -17.00
C SER A 419 28.68 -9.12 -16.37
N SER A 420 29.78 -8.64 -16.94
CA SER A 420 31.11 -8.68 -16.35
C SER A 420 31.10 -8.05 -14.96
N ASP A 421 31.80 -8.72 -14.04
CA ASP A 421 32.25 -8.18 -12.75
C ASP A 421 32.74 -6.74 -12.89
N LEU A 422 32.15 -5.80 -12.14
CA LEU A 422 32.81 -4.57 -11.71
C LEU A 422 32.30 -4.18 -10.32
N GLY A 423 33.18 -4.49 -9.34
CA GLY A 423 33.55 -3.77 -8.12
C GLY A 423 32.61 -2.78 -7.47
#